data_AF-A0A4Q3KUG2-F1
#
_entry.id   AF-A0A4Q3KUG2-F1
#
_cell.length_a   1.000
_cell.length_b   1.000
_cell.length_c   1.000
_cell.angle_alpha   90.00
_cell.angle_beta   90.00
_cell.angle_gamma   90.00
#
_symmetry.space_group_name_H-M   'P 1'
#
loop_
_entity.id
_entity.type
_entity.pdbx_description
1 polymer ?
#
loop_
_entity_poly.entity_id
_entity_poly.type
_entity_poly.pdbx_seq_one_letter_code
_entity_poly.pdbx_strand_id
1 'polypeptide(L)'
;MFYAISWGLTFLLLGLWSLACWSLHAVTAWAVSSAGAIGAAPGAIDMERLPGLQGWIPPELAALVQAMVGSIGPVIQSLLDTVPALAGIATLLAWTIWGLGALLLVGLAIGAHILISVLQRRRLTPAVR
;
A
#
# COMPACT_ATOMS: atom_id res chain seq x y z
N MET A 1 13.78 -19.30 -26.20
CA MET A 1 13.72 -17.88 -25.82
C MET A 1 12.37 -17.44 -25.29
N PHE A 2 11.26 -17.76 -25.97
CA PHE A 2 9.89 -17.41 -25.50
C PHE A 2 9.57 -17.80 -24.04
N TYR A 3 9.99 -18.99 -23.59
CA TYR A 3 9.79 -19.40 -22.20
C TYR A 3 10.56 -18.54 -21.18
N ALA A 4 11.79 -18.13 -21.50
CA ALA A 4 12.60 -17.28 -20.63
C ALA A 4 12.01 -15.85 -20.53
N ILE A 5 11.52 -15.32 -21.66
CA ILE A 5 10.85 -14.01 -21.70
C ILE A 5 9.53 -14.05 -20.91
N SER A 6 8.73 -15.11 -21.09
CA SER A 6 7.47 -15.28 -20.36
C SER A 6 7.70 -15.32 -18.84
N TRP A 7 8.65 -16.13 -18.38
CA TRP A 7 8.97 -16.22 -16.95
C TRP A 7 9.60 -14.92 -16.42
N GLY A 8 10.51 -14.30 -17.19
CA GLY A 8 11.10 -13.01 -16.83
C GLY A 8 10.04 -11.93 -16.66
N LEU A 9 9.07 -11.84 -17.58
CA LEU A 9 7.95 -10.90 -17.49
C LEU A 9 7.06 -11.19 -16.29
N THR A 10 6.76 -12.47 -16.01
CA THR A 10 5.99 -12.86 -14.80
C THR A 10 6.71 -12.46 -13.52
N PHE A 11 8.02 -12.72 -13.41
CA PHE A 11 8.79 -12.35 -12.21
C PHE A 11 8.88 -10.83 -12.04
N LEU A 12 9.04 -10.08 -13.14
CA LEU A 12 9.05 -8.62 -13.09
C LEU A 12 7.70 -8.08 -12.64
N LEU A 13 6.59 -8.57 -13.21
CA LEU A 13 5.24 -8.18 -12.83
C LEU A 13 4.93 -8.56 -11.38
N LEU A 14 5.35 -9.74 -10.94
CA LEU A 14 5.20 -10.19 -9.56
C LEU A 14 6.01 -9.31 -8.61
N GLY A 15 7.22 -8.91 -9.00
CA GLY A 15 8.06 -7.97 -8.25
C GLY A 15 7.40 -6.61 -8.11
N LEU A 16 6.89 -6.04 -9.20
CA LEU A 16 6.16 -4.77 -9.20
C LEU A 16 4.87 -4.84 -8.37
N TRP A 17 4.10 -5.92 -8.52
CA TRP A 17 2.89 -6.18 -7.74
C TRP A 17 3.20 -6.26 -6.24
N SER A 18 4.24 -7.02 -5.89
CA SER A 18 4.72 -7.14 -4.51
C SER A 18 5.13 -5.78 -3.97
N LEU A 19 5.93 -5.02 -4.72
CA LEU A 19 6.38 -3.70 -4.32
C LEU A 19 5.19 -2.76 -4.09
N ALA A 20 4.18 -2.78 -4.96
CA ALA A 20 2.98 -1.96 -4.80
C ALA A 20 2.19 -2.33 -3.54
N CYS A 21 1.88 -3.62 -3.33
CA CYS A 21 1.15 -4.09 -2.15
C CYS A 21 1.87 -3.74 -0.85
N TRP A 22 3.18 -4.01 -0.77
CA TRP A 22 3.96 -3.79 0.44
C TRP A 22 4.26 -2.31 0.68
N SER A 23 4.46 -1.50 -0.37
CA SER A 23 4.61 -0.05 -0.21
C SER A 23 3.34 0.58 0.33
N LEU A 24 2.17 0.21 -0.23
CA LEU A 24 0.89 0.69 0.28
C LEU A 24 0.67 0.26 1.74
N HIS A 25 0.95 -1.01 2.07
CA HIS A 25 0.88 -1.51 3.44
C HIS A 25 1.81 -0.72 4.39
N ALA A 26 3.06 -0.47 3.99
CA ALA A 26 4.00 0.31 4.79
C ALA A 26 3.54 1.75 5.02
N VAL A 27 3.01 2.42 4.00
CA VAL A 27 2.43 3.77 4.13
C VAL A 27 1.24 3.77 5.08
N THR A 28 0.36 2.77 4.99
CA THR A 28 -0.77 2.65 5.92
C THR A 28 -0.31 2.40 7.36
N ALA A 29 0.67 1.52 7.58
CA ALA A 29 1.23 1.24 8.90
C ALA A 29 1.96 2.46 9.49
N TRP A 30 2.69 3.20 8.66
CA TRP A 30 3.33 4.46 9.05
C TRP A 30 2.29 5.52 9.44
N ALA A 31 1.24 5.69 8.66
CA ALA A 31 0.17 6.66 8.94
C ALA A 31 -0.53 6.34 10.28
N VAL A 32 -0.84 5.05 10.51
CA VAL A 32 -1.48 4.58 11.74
C VAL A 32 -0.57 4.77 12.96
N SER A 33 0.72 4.44 12.86
CA SER A 33 1.68 4.64 13.97
C SER A 33 1.96 6.12 14.25
N SER A 34 1.92 6.97 13.21
CA SER A 34 2.09 8.42 13.34
C SER A 34 0.82 9.13 13.86
N ALA A 35 -0.36 8.51 13.72
CA ALA A 35 -1.62 9.10 14.18
C ALA A 35 -1.63 9.36 15.70
N GLY A 36 -0.96 8.52 16.50
CA GLY A 36 -0.78 8.76 17.94
C GLY A 36 0.06 10.01 18.25
N ALA A 37 1.09 10.30 17.44
CA ALA A 37 1.91 11.49 17.61
C ALA A 37 1.15 12.79 17.27
N ILE A 38 0.16 12.70 16.39
CA ILE A 38 -0.65 13.84 15.93
C ILE A 38 -1.87 14.04 16.85
N GLY A 39 -2.47 12.96 17.36
CA GLY A 39 -3.65 12.99 18.21
C GLY A 39 -3.39 13.17 19.71
N ALA A 40 -2.25 12.70 20.23
CA ALA A 40 -1.95 12.72 21.67
C ALA A 40 -1.43 14.06 22.21
N ALA A 41 -1.27 15.07 21.35
CA ALA A 41 -0.73 16.35 21.76
C ALA A 41 -1.83 17.42 21.71
N PRO A 42 -2.50 17.72 22.85
CA PRO A 42 -3.15 19.01 23.02
C PRO A 42 -2.03 20.06 22.93
N GLY A 43 -1.88 20.67 21.75
CA GLY A 43 -0.74 21.54 21.43
C GLY A 43 0.39 20.92 20.60
N ALA A 44 0.16 19.86 19.80
CA ALA A 44 1.20 19.28 18.91
C ALA A 44 1.79 20.31 17.93
N ILE A 45 0.95 21.25 17.53
CA ILE A 45 1.32 22.46 16.81
C ILE A 45 1.27 23.59 17.83
N ASP A 46 2.22 23.56 18.76
CA ASP A 46 2.52 24.72 19.57
C ASP A 46 3.15 25.73 18.60
N MET A 47 2.32 26.52 17.91
CA MET A 47 2.76 27.50 16.91
C MET A 47 3.82 28.46 17.49
N GLU A 48 3.76 28.70 18.81
CA GLU A 48 4.76 29.46 19.57
C GLU A 48 6.11 28.75 19.69
N ARG A 49 6.14 27.41 19.62
CA ARG A 49 7.34 26.59 19.73
C ARG A 49 8.00 26.31 18.39
N LEU A 50 7.41 26.74 17.28
CA LEU A 50 8.00 26.60 15.95
C LEU A 50 9.10 27.66 15.76
N PRO A 51 10.41 27.28 15.81
CA PRO A 51 11.48 28.25 15.82
C PRO A 51 11.49 29.02 14.50
N GLY A 52 11.38 30.35 14.58
CA GLY A 52 11.38 31.25 13.42
C GLY A 52 10.00 31.73 12.93
N LEU A 53 8.89 31.20 13.46
CA LEU A 53 7.52 31.70 13.16
C LEU A 53 6.88 32.49 14.31
N GLN A 54 7.60 32.62 15.41
CA GLN A 54 7.20 33.34 16.61
C GLN A 54 7.00 34.83 16.26
N GLY A 55 5.74 35.25 16.11
CA GLY A 55 5.37 36.62 15.73
C GLY A 55 4.90 36.82 14.28
N TRP A 56 5.07 35.84 13.38
CA TRP A 56 4.52 35.89 12.02
C TRP A 56 3.09 35.34 11.92
N ILE A 57 2.67 34.57 12.92
CA ILE A 57 1.35 33.97 12.98
C ILE A 57 0.46 34.85 13.88
N PRO A 58 -0.63 35.43 13.34
CA PRO A 58 -1.61 36.14 14.15
C PRO A 58 -2.23 35.21 15.20
N PRO A 59 -2.50 35.69 16.42
CA PRO A 59 -3.07 34.86 17.49
C PRO A 59 -4.42 34.25 17.11
N GLU A 60 -5.19 34.91 16.25
CA GLU A 60 -6.47 34.41 15.73
C GLU A 60 -6.29 33.17 14.84
N LEU A 61 -5.22 33.15 14.03
CA LEU A 61 -4.90 32.01 13.18
C LEU A 61 -4.42 30.82 14.03
N ALA A 62 -3.63 31.07 15.06
CA ALA A 62 -3.21 30.04 16.01
C ALA A 62 -4.44 29.42 16.72
N ALA A 63 -5.37 30.26 17.20
CA ALA A 63 -6.60 29.82 17.82
C ALA A 63 -7.51 29.02 16.87
N LEU A 64 -7.64 29.46 15.61
CA LEU A 64 -8.40 28.74 14.57
C LEU A 64 -7.82 27.34 14.33
N VAL A 65 -6.50 27.23 14.21
CA VAL A 65 -5.84 25.95 13.98
C VAL A 65 -5.97 25.05 15.20
N GLN A 66 -5.82 25.57 16.41
CA GLN A 66 -6.07 24.80 17.63
C GLN A 66 -7.52 24.33 17.75
N ALA A 67 -8.50 25.16 17.36
CA ALA A 67 -9.90 24.76 17.33
C ALA A 67 -10.18 23.66 16.29
N MET A 68 -9.54 23.72 15.12
CA MET A 68 -9.61 22.68 14.09
C MET A 68 -8.96 21.37 14.56
N VAL A 69 -7.81 21.44 15.22
CA VAL A 69 -7.15 20.25 15.80
C VAL A 69 -8.00 19.68 16.93
N GLY A 70 -8.54 20.53 17.80
CA GLY A 70 -9.41 20.12 18.90
C GLY A 70 -10.72 19.46 18.43
N SER A 71 -11.26 19.84 17.27
CA SER A 71 -12.46 19.20 16.70
C SER A 71 -12.16 17.84 16.06
N ILE A 72 -10.95 17.63 15.57
CA ILE A 72 -10.52 16.40 14.88
C ILE A 72 -9.92 15.38 15.87
N GLY A 73 -9.33 15.83 16.98
CA GLY A 73 -8.71 14.98 18.01
C GLY A 73 -9.56 13.80 18.47
N PRO A 74 -10.85 13.99 18.85
CA PRO A 74 -11.75 12.90 19.24
C PRO A 74 -12.01 11.88 18.11
N VAL A 75 -12.04 12.33 16.86
CA VAL A 75 -12.21 11.46 15.69
C VAL A 75 -10.96 10.60 15.49
N ILE A 76 -9.77 11.20 15.62
CA ILE A 76 -8.50 10.47 15.58
C ILE A 76 -8.43 9.46 16.72
N GLN A 77 -8.80 9.86 17.94
CA GLN A 77 -8.74 8.98 19.11
C GLN A 77 -9.70 7.79 18.99
N SER A 78 -10.92 8.00 18.52
CA SER A 78 -11.87 6.89 18.26
C SER A 78 -11.39 5.95 17.14
N LEU A 79 -10.70 6.49 16.13
CA LEU A 79 -9.99 5.67 15.14
C LEU A 79 -8.85 4.87 15.80
N LEU A 80 -8.02 5.50 16.64
CA LEU A 80 -6.91 4.84 17.34
C LEU A 80 -7.39 3.74 18.30
N ASP A 81 -8.54 3.91 18.94
CA ASP A 81 -9.12 2.86 19.80
C ASP A 81 -9.55 1.63 18.98
N THR A 82 -9.86 1.80 17.69
CA THR A 82 -10.16 0.72 16.75
C THR A 82 -8.93 0.23 15.95
N VAL A 83 -7.79 0.94 16.03
CA VAL A 83 -6.55 0.63 15.30
C VAL A 83 -6.00 -0.77 15.55
N PRO A 84 -5.98 -1.35 16.77
CA PRO A 84 -5.45 -2.70 16.97
C PRO A 84 -6.16 -3.75 16.13
N ALA A 85 -7.49 -3.62 15.98
CA ALA A 85 -8.28 -4.47 15.10
C ALA A 85 -8.04 -4.13 13.62
N LEU A 86 -7.95 -2.84 13.27
CA LEU A 86 -7.71 -2.38 11.90
C LEU A 86 -6.34 -2.79 11.35
N ALA A 87 -5.28 -2.76 12.16
CA ALA A 87 -3.93 -3.15 11.77
C ALA A 87 -3.83 -4.65 11.45
N GLY A 88 -4.51 -5.48 12.24
CA GLY A 88 -4.65 -6.91 11.97
C GLY A 88 -5.39 -7.17 10.65
N ILE A 89 -6.50 -6.47 10.41
CA ILE A 89 -7.27 -6.56 9.16
C ILE A 89 -6.46 -6.04 7.96
N ALA A 90 -5.72 -4.94 8.11
CA ALA A 90 -4.88 -4.37 7.05
C ALA A 90 -3.77 -5.33 6.63
N THR A 91 -3.16 -6.04 7.58
CA THR A 91 -2.15 -7.07 7.30
C THR A 91 -2.78 -8.27 6.61
N LEU A 92 -3.95 -8.73 7.08
CA LEU A 92 -4.68 -9.82 6.44
C LEU A 92 -5.07 -9.45 5.00
N LEU A 93 -5.60 -8.25 4.78
CA LEU A 93 -5.94 -7.73 3.45
C LEU A 93 -4.72 -7.62 2.54
N ALA A 94 -3.58 -7.16 3.07
CA ALA A 94 -2.34 -7.11 2.30
C ALA A 94 -1.95 -8.51 1.81
N TRP A 95 -1.99 -9.52 2.68
CA TRP A 95 -1.71 -10.91 2.31
C TRP A 95 -2.72 -11.49 1.33
N THR A 96 -4.03 -11.24 1.51
CA THR A 96 -5.06 -11.78 0.61
C THR A 96 -4.99 -11.15 -0.78
N ILE A 97 -4.86 -9.83 -0.86
CA ILE A 97 -4.71 -9.09 -2.12
C ILE A 97 -3.42 -9.53 -2.82
N TRP A 98 -2.30 -9.55 -2.09
CA TRP A 98 -1.02 -9.97 -2.64
C TRP A 98 -1.09 -11.41 -3.16
N GLY A 99 -1.61 -12.34 -2.36
CA GLY A 99 -1.71 -13.75 -2.71
C GLY A 99 -2.61 -14.03 -3.91
N LEU A 100 -3.75 -13.34 -4.01
CA LEU A 100 -4.64 -13.42 -5.17
C LEU A 100 -3.93 -12.96 -6.46
N GLY A 101 -3.23 -11.81 -6.40
CA GLY A 101 -2.48 -11.31 -7.54
C GLY A 101 -1.31 -12.23 -7.92
N ALA A 102 -0.59 -12.76 -6.93
CA ALA A 102 0.48 -13.72 -7.16
C ALA A 102 -0.03 -15.01 -7.82
N LEU A 103 -1.14 -15.55 -7.33
CA LEU A 103 -1.77 -16.74 -7.90
C LEU A 103 -2.24 -16.50 -9.35
N LEU A 104 -2.84 -15.35 -9.62
CA LEU A 104 -3.26 -14.96 -10.97
C LEU A 104 -2.07 -14.85 -11.92
N LEU A 105 -1.00 -14.17 -11.53
CA LEU A 105 0.21 -14.00 -12.35
C LEU A 105 0.90 -15.34 -12.63
N VAL A 106 1.02 -16.20 -11.64
CA VAL A 106 1.59 -17.56 -11.80
C VAL A 106 0.68 -18.42 -12.68
N GLY A 107 -0.63 -18.39 -12.47
CA GLY A 107 -1.60 -19.11 -13.31
C GLY A 107 -1.53 -18.68 -14.78
N LEU A 108 -1.42 -17.38 -15.05
CA LEU A 108 -1.20 -16.84 -16.40
C LEU A 108 0.12 -17.34 -17.00
N ALA A 109 1.19 -17.38 -16.23
CA ALA A 109 2.50 -17.87 -16.70
C ALA A 109 2.44 -19.35 -17.09
N ILE A 110 1.80 -20.18 -16.26
CA ILE A 110 1.59 -21.60 -16.53
C ILE A 110 0.71 -21.77 -17.79
N GLY A 111 -0.39 -21.02 -17.90
CA GLY A 111 -1.29 -21.06 -19.05
C GLY A 111 -0.58 -20.69 -20.36
N ALA A 112 0.24 -19.63 -20.34
CA ALA A 112 1.08 -19.24 -21.47
C ALA A 112 2.08 -20.35 -21.83
N HIS A 113 2.70 -20.98 -20.84
CA HIS A 113 3.63 -22.09 -21.05
C HIS A 113 2.95 -23.28 -21.74
N ILE A 114 1.77 -23.69 -21.26
CA ILE A 114 0.99 -24.79 -21.85
C ILE A 114 0.60 -24.44 -23.28
N LEU A 115 0.08 -23.23 -23.52
CA LEU A 115 -0.31 -22.78 -24.86
C LEU A 115 0.85 -22.81 -25.85
N ILE A 116 2.01 -22.28 -25.46
CA ILE A 116 3.23 -22.32 -26.29
C ILE A 116 3.61 -23.77 -26.61
N SER A 117 3.56 -24.67 -25.62
CA SER A 117 3.92 -26.07 -25.81
C SER A 117 2.97 -26.81 -26.78
N VAL A 118 1.67 -26.56 -26.68
CA VAL A 118 0.66 -27.15 -27.57
C VAL A 118 0.81 -26.61 -28.99
N LEU A 119 1.02 -25.30 -29.14
CA LEU A 119 1.24 -24.68 -30.44
C LEU A 119 2.53 -25.16 -31.10
N GLN A 120 3.60 -25.39 -30.33
CA GLN A 120 4.85 -25.97 -30.84
C GLN A 120 4.65 -27.42 -31.29
N ARG A 121 3.95 -28.25 -30.49
CA ARG A 121 3.63 -29.63 -30.86
C ARG A 121 2.84 -29.68 -32.18
N ARG A 122 1.83 -28.82 -32.36
CA ARG A 122 1.05 -28.74 -33.60
C ARG A 122 1.87 -28.32 -34.83
N ARG A 123 2.91 -27.49 -34.65
CA ARG A 123 3.80 -27.08 -35.75
C ARG A 123 4.85 -28.13 -36.11
N LEU A 124 5.23 -28.99 -35.15
CA LEU A 124 6.22 -30.03 -35.30
C LEU A 124 5.65 -31.37 -35.79
N THR A 125 4.33 -31.50 -35.92
CA THR A 125 3.70 -32.56 -36.69
C THR A 125 3.40 -32.01 -38.09
N PRO A 126 4.28 -32.18 -39.10
CA PRO A 126 3.89 -31.89 -40.46
C PRO A 126 2.75 -32.85 -40.79
N ALA A 127 1.68 -32.34 -41.41
CA ALA A 127 0.67 -33.20 -41.97
C ALA A 127 1.34 -34.10 -43.00
N VAL A 128 1.55 -35.37 -42.66
CA VAL A 128 1.85 -36.41 -43.63
C VAL A 128 0.58 -36.55 -44.47
N ARG A 129 0.56 -35.87 -45.61
CA ARG A 129 -0.33 -36.13 -46.74
C ARG A 129 0.51 -36.12 -48.00
#